data_AF-A0A382XSE5-F1
#
_entry.id   AF-A0A382XSE5-F1
#
_cell.length_a   1.000
_cell.length_b   1.000
_cell.length_c   1.000
_cell.angle_alpha   90.00
_cell.angle_beta   90.00
_cell.angle_gamma   90.00
#
_symmetry.space_group_name_H-M   'P 1'
#
loop_
_entity.id
_entity.type
_entity.pdbx_description
1 polymer ?
#
loop_
_entity_poly.entity_id
_entity_poly.type
_entity_poly.pdbx_seq_one_letter_code
_entity_poly.pdbx_strand_id
1 'polypeptide(L)'
;MQEIQVGQVIRERGPADHLSKSGTPTMGGALILTSVFLSTILWGDLENRYLWVALGVTVLFGFLGWVDDLYKIKLNSSDGLSAFNKIFWQSIIALSAGFYLFYSSTSLEEVSLIVPFFKEISLPLGIGFILVTYLVVLASSNAVNLTDGLDGLA
;
A
#
# COMPACT_ATOMS: atom_id res chain seq x y z
N MET A 1 31.46 -16.98 -5.07
CA MET A 1 30.53 -15.86 -4.78
C MET A 1 29.24 -16.52 -4.36
N GLN A 2 29.02 -16.61 -3.04
CA GLN A 2 27.97 -17.46 -2.46
C GLN A 2 26.60 -16.83 -2.59
N GLU A 3 25.67 -17.69 -2.99
CA GLU A 3 24.26 -17.46 -3.29
C GLU A 3 23.51 -16.88 -2.09
N ILE A 4 22.83 -15.75 -2.31
CA ILE A 4 21.74 -15.33 -1.45
C ILE A 4 20.46 -15.86 -2.10
N GLN A 5 20.22 -17.16 -1.99
CA GLN A 5 18.91 -17.73 -2.26
C GLN A 5 18.03 -17.47 -1.03
N VAL A 6 17.23 -16.41 -1.11
CA VAL A 6 16.18 -16.10 -0.14
C VAL A 6 15.04 -17.10 -0.36
N GLY A 7 15.17 -18.29 0.22
CA GLY A 7 14.09 -19.27 0.28
C GLY A 7 13.02 -18.79 1.25
N GLN A 8 11.79 -18.63 0.77
CA GLN A 8 10.63 -18.40 1.66
C GLN A 8 10.52 -19.55 2.65
N VAL A 9 10.28 -19.25 3.93
CA VAL A 9 9.99 -20.26 4.95
C VAL A 9 8.59 -20.82 4.71
N ILE A 10 8.55 -22.06 4.23
CA ILE A 10 7.33 -22.79 3.89
C ILE A 10 6.57 -23.12 5.19
N ARG A 11 5.28 -22.76 5.24
CA ARG A 11 4.36 -23.18 6.31
C ARG A 11 4.15 -24.70 6.25
N GLU A 12 4.33 -25.39 7.37
CA GLU A 12 4.19 -26.86 7.52
C GLU A 12 2.78 -27.45 7.23
N ARG A 13 1.76 -26.65 6.90
CA ARG A 13 0.38 -27.14 6.64
C ARG A 13 -0.19 -26.68 5.29
N GLY A 14 0.43 -27.10 4.19
CA GLY A 14 -0.10 -26.95 2.83
C GLY A 14 0.06 -28.23 2.01
N PRO A 15 -0.84 -28.53 1.04
CA PRO A 15 -0.76 -29.72 0.21
C PRO A 15 0.51 -29.74 -0.65
N ALA A 16 0.97 -30.96 -0.96
CA ALA A 16 2.32 -31.27 -1.47
C ALA A 16 2.73 -30.62 -2.80
N ASP A 17 1.79 -30.03 -3.56
CA ASP A 17 2.06 -29.39 -4.85
C ASP A 17 2.62 -27.95 -4.75
N HIS A 18 2.72 -27.38 -3.53
CA HIS A 18 3.26 -26.03 -3.30
C HIS A 18 4.80 -25.96 -3.14
N LEU A 19 5.51 -27.09 -3.25
CA LEU A 19 6.95 -27.19 -3.00
C LEU A 19 7.84 -26.69 -4.17
N SER A 20 7.26 -26.33 -5.32
CA SER A 20 8.01 -25.94 -6.54
C SER A 20 8.23 -24.44 -6.72
N LYS A 21 7.87 -23.60 -5.73
CA LYS A 21 8.01 -22.13 -5.77
C LYS A 21 9.11 -21.56 -4.87
N SER A 22 10.06 -22.40 -4.50
CA SER A 22 11.29 -21.93 -3.85
C SER A 22 12.23 -21.33 -4.89
N GLY A 23 12.31 -20.00 -4.95
CA GLY A 23 13.36 -19.32 -5.72
C GLY A 23 12.96 -18.04 -6.46
N THR A 24 11.67 -17.72 -6.59
CA THR A 24 11.26 -16.43 -7.17
C THR A 24 11.43 -15.32 -6.14
N PRO A 25 12.22 -14.28 -6.42
CA PRO A 25 12.48 -13.23 -5.45
C PRO A 25 11.17 -12.52 -5.09
N THR A 26 10.89 -12.42 -3.80
CA THR A 26 9.80 -11.65 -3.15
C THR A 26 9.91 -10.13 -3.38
N MET A 27 10.54 -9.70 -4.47
CA MET A 27 10.85 -8.31 -4.81
C MET A 27 10.11 -7.81 -6.06
N GLY A 28 9.12 -8.55 -6.58
CA GLY A 28 8.29 -8.08 -7.71
C GLY A 28 7.67 -6.70 -7.45
N GLY A 29 7.20 -6.47 -6.22
CA GLY A 29 6.72 -5.17 -5.78
C GLY A 29 7.78 -4.06 -5.83
N ALA A 30 9.06 -4.35 -5.56
CA ALA A 30 10.13 -3.36 -5.64
C ALA A 30 10.41 -2.92 -7.08
N LEU A 31 10.31 -3.84 -8.05
CA LEU A 31 10.40 -3.50 -9.48
C LEU A 31 9.21 -2.65 -9.92
N ILE A 32 8.00 -2.99 -9.50
CA ILE A 32 6.78 -2.20 -9.79
C ILE A 32 6.92 -0.80 -9.20
N LEU A 33 7.28 -0.68 -7.91
CA LEU A 33 7.42 0.61 -7.23
C LEU A 33 8.50 1.48 -7.88
N THR A 34 9.65 0.90 -8.23
CA THR A 34 10.73 1.62 -8.91
C THR A 34 10.28 2.11 -10.29
N SER A 35 9.57 1.26 -11.04
CA SER A 35 9.04 1.60 -12.36
C SER A 35 8.00 2.73 -12.29
N VAL A 36 7.06 2.63 -11.35
CA VAL A 36 6.04 3.66 -11.10
C VAL A 36 6.70 4.96 -10.65
N PHE A 37 7.65 4.90 -9.71
CA PHE A 37 8.34 6.08 -9.21
C PHE A 37 9.09 6.81 -10.32
N LEU A 38 9.94 6.11 -11.07
CA LEU A 38 10.72 6.72 -12.15
C LEU A 38 9.81 7.27 -13.25
N SER A 39 8.78 6.52 -13.65
CA SER A 39 7.83 6.98 -14.67
C SER A 39 7.08 8.24 -14.21
N THR A 40 6.67 8.29 -12.94
CA THR A 40 5.97 9.44 -12.37
C THR A 40 6.88 10.66 -12.29
N ILE A 41 8.16 10.51 -11.93
CA ILE A 41 9.10 11.63 -11.87
C ILE A 41 9.46 12.15 -13.27
N LEU A 42 9.57 11.27 -14.27
CA LEU A 42 9.98 11.64 -15.62
C LEU A 42 8.84 12.21 -16.47
N TRP A 43 7.60 11.74 -16.29
CA TRP A 43 6.45 12.13 -17.11
C TRP A 43 5.30 12.78 -16.34
N GLY A 44 5.32 12.76 -15.02
CA GLY A 44 4.27 13.35 -14.19
C GLY A 44 4.34 14.87 -14.12
N ASP A 45 3.19 15.48 -13.87
CA ASP A 45 3.12 16.91 -13.53
C ASP A 45 3.58 17.13 -12.09
N LEU A 46 4.84 17.56 -11.93
CA LEU A 46 5.47 17.74 -10.62
C LEU A 46 4.98 18.99 -9.88
N GLU A 47 4.20 19.87 -10.53
CA GLU A 47 3.52 20.98 -9.86
C GLU A 47 2.22 20.51 -9.17
N ASN A 48 1.72 19.34 -9.56
CA ASN A 48 0.48 18.80 -9.02
C ASN A 48 0.68 18.17 -7.63
N ARG A 49 0.12 18.82 -6.60
CA ARG A 49 0.14 18.34 -5.21
C ARG A 49 -0.47 16.94 -5.02
N TYR A 50 -1.50 16.58 -5.79
CA TYR A 50 -2.18 15.29 -5.68
C TYR A 50 -1.29 14.15 -6.14
N LEU A 51 -0.47 14.40 -7.16
CA LEU A 51 0.53 13.47 -7.64
C LEU A 51 1.54 13.15 -6.53
N TRP A 52 2.02 14.16 -5.81
CA TRP A 52 2.95 13.96 -4.69
C TRP A 52 2.31 13.19 -3.53
N VAL A 53 1.05 13.45 -3.20
CA VAL A 53 0.34 12.68 -2.16
C VAL A 53 0.20 11.22 -2.58
N ALA A 54 -0.25 10.95 -3.80
CA ALA A 54 -0.40 9.59 -4.32
C ALA A 54 0.94 8.85 -4.34
N LEU A 55 1.98 9.47 -4.93
CA LEU A 55 3.32 8.89 -5.01
C LEU A 55 3.91 8.65 -3.61
N GLY A 56 3.76 9.61 -2.70
CA GLY A 56 4.23 9.51 -1.33
C GLY A 56 3.56 8.35 -0.57
N VAL A 57 2.23 8.24 -0.63
CA VAL A 57 1.50 7.12 -0.03
C VAL A 57 1.93 5.79 -0.63
N THR A 58 2.03 5.68 -1.96
CA THR A 58 2.47 4.46 -2.65
C THR A 58 3.87 4.03 -2.22
N VAL A 59 4.84 4.96 -2.19
CA VAL A 59 6.22 4.66 -1.80
C VAL A 59 6.30 4.29 -0.32
N LEU A 60 5.58 4.97 0.57
CA LEU A 60 5.60 4.69 2.00
C LEU A 60 4.95 3.33 2.36
N PHE A 61 3.82 3.00 1.74
CA PHE A 61 3.20 1.68 1.89
C PHE A 61 4.08 0.57 1.28
N GLY A 62 4.69 0.85 0.13
CA GLY A 62 5.67 -0.04 -0.49
C GLY A 62 6.88 -0.32 0.39
N PHE A 63 7.44 0.72 1.01
CA PHE A 63 8.51 0.60 1.99
C PHE A 63 8.07 -0.19 3.22
N LEU A 64 6.88 0.07 3.76
CA LEU A 64 6.34 -0.69 4.89
C LEU A 64 6.17 -2.18 4.56
N GLY A 65 5.71 -2.51 3.35
CA GLY A 65 5.65 -3.88 2.84
C GLY A 65 7.03 -4.52 2.71
N TRP A 66 8.02 -3.78 2.20
CA TRP A 66 9.40 -4.26 2.14
C TRP A 66 9.98 -4.56 3.53
N VAL A 67 9.73 -3.69 4.53
CA VAL A 67 10.15 -3.96 5.91
C VAL A 67 9.45 -5.21 6.46
N ASP A 68 8.15 -5.40 6.21
CA ASP A 68 7.41 -6.61 6.59
C ASP A 68 8.08 -7.89 6.03
N ASP A 69 8.48 -7.87 4.77
CA ASP A 69 9.14 -9.00 4.11
C ASP A 69 10.56 -9.24 4.62
N LEU A 70 11.32 -8.18 4.91
CA LEU A 70 12.64 -8.30 5.55
C LEU A 70 12.54 -8.97 6.93
N TYR A 71 11.48 -8.66 7.70
CA TYR A 71 11.25 -9.30 9.00
C TYR A 71 10.94 -10.79 8.85
N LYS A 72 10.10 -11.20 7.88
CA LYS A 72 9.82 -12.62 7.60
C LYS A 72 11.09 -13.40 7.29
N ILE A 73 11.98 -12.83 6.47
CA ILE A 73 13.26 -13.44 6.11
C ILE A 73 14.19 -13.52 7.32
N LYS A 74 14.31 -12.43 8.09
CA LYS A 74 15.22 -12.37 9.25
C LYS A 74 14.79 -13.28 10.40
N LEU A 75 13.49 -13.43 10.61
CA LEU A 75 12.93 -14.24 11.68
C LEU A 75 12.77 -15.72 11.31
N ASN A 76 13.02 -16.09 10.05
CA ASN A 76 12.74 -17.44 9.52
C ASN A 76 11.36 -17.96 9.94
N SER A 77 10.36 -17.07 9.95
CA SER A 77 8.99 -17.39 10.32
C SER A 77 8.05 -16.76 9.30
N SER A 78 6.84 -17.31 9.20
CA SER A 78 5.79 -16.68 8.38
C SER A 78 5.29 -15.36 8.98
N ASP A 79 5.76 -15.01 10.18
CA ASP A 79 5.30 -13.85 10.92
C ASP A 79 6.21 -12.66 10.58
N GLY A 80 5.65 -11.69 9.86
CA GLY A 80 6.31 -10.42 9.55
C GLY A 80 6.25 -9.43 10.72
N LEU A 81 5.98 -8.16 10.41
CA LEU A 81 5.65 -7.18 11.43
C LEU A 81 4.44 -7.63 12.24
N SER A 82 4.43 -7.28 13.53
CA SER A 82 3.23 -7.43 14.35
C SER A 82 2.08 -6.64 13.72
N ALA A 83 0.88 -7.22 13.73
CA ALA A 83 -0.31 -6.59 13.14
C ALA A 83 -0.55 -5.18 13.69
N PHE A 84 -0.29 -4.98 14.99
CA PHE A 84 -0.38 -3.68 15.65
C PHE A 84 0.61 -2.66 15.07
N ASN A 85 1.88 -3.03 14.89
CA ASN A 85 2.88 -2.13 14.32
C ASN A 85 2.58 -1.81 12.85
N LYS A 86 2.10 -2.79 12.08
CA LYS A 86 1.71 -2.59 10.68
C LYS A 86 0.57 -1.59 10.58
N ILE A 87 -0.51 -1.79 11.33
CA ILE A 87 -1.65 -0.86 11.37
C ILE A 87 -1.21 0.51 11.86
N PHE A 88 -0.40 0.60 12.91
CA PHE A 88 0.10 1.88 13.43
C PHE A 88 0.79 2.74 12.36
N TRP A 89 1.72 2.15 11.59
CA TRP A 89 2.41 2.87 10.52
C TRP A 89 1.49 3.19 9.34
N GLN A 90 0.62 2.26 8.93
CA GLN A 90 -0.38 2.54 7.90
C GLN A 90 -1.30 3.69 8.33
N SER A 91 -1.67 3.75 9.61
CA SER A 91 -2.51 4.82 10.16
C SER A 91 -1.82 6.17 10.12
N ILE A 92 -0.53 6.24 10.47
CA ILE A 92 0.24 7.49 10.34
C ILE A 92 0.23 7.98 8.90
N ILE A 93 0.56 7.10 7.94
CA ILE A 93 0.64 7.48 6.52
C ILE A 93 -0.73 7.96 6.01
N ALA A 94 -1.79 7.20 6.29
CA ALA A 94 -3.15 7.51 5.84
C ALA A 94 -3.70 8.80 6.46
N LEU A 95 -3.49 9.02 7.77
CA LEU A 95 -3.91 10.24 8.44
C LEU A 95 -3.12 11.45 7.94
N SER A 96 -1.79 11.34 7.78
CA SER A 96 -0.97 12.42 7.24
C SER A 96 -1.43 12.84 5.84
N ALA A 97 -1.75 11.87 4.96
CA ALA A 97 -2.30 12.14 3.64
C ALA A 97 -3.68 12.82 3.72
N GLY A 98 -4.60 12.30 4.55
CA GLY A 98 -5.93 12.87 4.76
C GLY A 98 -5.89 14.30 5.31
N PHE A 99 -5.04 14.56 6.30
CA PHE A 99 -4.82 15.90 6.86
C PHE A 99 -4.25 16.86 5.82
N TYR A 100 -3.23 16.44 5.06
CA TYR A 100 -2.65 17.28 4.03
C TYR A 100 -3.69 17.64 2.95
N LEU A 101 -4.43 16.65 2.44
CA LEU A 101 -5.48 16.89 1.44
C LEU A 101 -6.58 17.80 1.98
N PHE A 102 -7.02 17.60 3.22
CA PHE A 102 -8.05 18.42 3.84
C PHE A 102 -7.60 19.88 4.01
N TYR A 103 -6.43 20.13 4.59
CA TYR A 103 -5.94 21.49 4.85
C TYR A 103 -5.40 22.21 3.62
N SER A 104 -4.93 21.46 2.61
CA SER A 104 -4.55 22.07 1.34
C SER A 104 -5.76 22.33 0.44
N SER A 105 -6.93 21.76 0.72
CA SER A 105 -8.10 21.87 -0.15
C SER A 105 -8.46 23.34 -0.46
N THR A 106 -8.74 23.60 -1.74
CA THR A 106 -9.04 24.94 -2.26
C THR A 106 -10.52 25.13 -2.58
N SER A 107 -11.25 24.03 -2.70
CA SER A 107 -12.68 24.03 -2.98
C SER A 107 -13.41 23.02 -2.10
N LEU A 108 -14.72 23.24 -1.90
CA LEU A 108 -15.57 22.31 -1.17
C LEU A 108 -15.68 20.95 -1.89
N GLU A 109 -15.57 20.94 -3.21
CA GLU A 109 -15.69 19.73 -4.03
C GLU A 109 -14.56 18.73 -3.76
N GLU A 110 -13.34 19.21 -3.47
CA GLU A 110 -12.18 18.37 -3.16
C GLU A 110 -12.35 17.56 -1.86
N VAL A 111 -13.21 18.03 -0.94
CA VAL A 111 -13.48 17.41 0.35
C VAL A 111 -14.92 16.90 0.48
N SER A 112 -15.62 16.77 -0.66
CA SER A 112 -16.98 16.25 -0.73
C SER A 112 -17.00 14.81 -1.23
N LEU A 113 -17.96 14.03 -0.72
CA LEU A 113 -18.25 12.70 -1.23
C LEU A 113 -19.22 12.82 -2.41
N ILE A 114 -18.70 12.54 -3.61
CA ILE A 114 -19.50 12.47 -4.83
C ILE A 114 -20.14 11.09 -4.90
N VAL A 115 -21.47 11.04 -4.99
CA VAL A 115 -22.18 9.76 -5.14
C VAL A 115 -22.18 9.36 -6.61
N PRO A 116 -21.61 8.20 -6.98
CA PRO A 116 -21.60 7.77 -8.38
C PRO A 116 -23.02 7.64 -8.91
N PHE A 117 -23.20 7.83 -10.22
CA PHE A 117 -24.49 7.81 -10.93
C PHE A 117 -25.43 9.00 -10.65
N PHE A 118 -25.16 9.83 -9.64
CA PHE A 118 -25.93 11.04 -9.34
C PHE A 118 -25.05 12.29 -9.46
N LYS A 119 -25.17 13.02 -10.58
CA LYS A 119 -24.31 14.18 -10.88
C LYS A 119 -24.46 15.36 -9.90
N GLU A 120 -25.63 15.47 -9.27
CA GLU A 120 -25.97 16.59 -8.39
C GLU A 120 -25.76 16.26 -6.90
N ILE A 121 -25.47 14.99 -6.55
CA ILE A 121 -25.29 14.58 -5.15
C ILE A 121 -23.82 14.66 -4.78
N SER A 122 -23.45 15.79 -4.19
CA SER A 122 -22.15 16.03 -3.57
C SER A 122 -22.36 16.34 -2.08
N LEU A 123 -21.86 15.45 -1.22
CA LEU A 123 -22.02 15.55 0.23
C LEU A 123 -20.75 16.14 0.85
N PRO A 124 -20.75 17.40 1.33
CA PRO A 124 -19.57 17.98 1.96
C PRO A 124 -19.27 17.27 3.29
N LEU A 125 -18.14 16.56 3.36
CA LEU A 125 -17.80 15.76 4.54
C LEU A 125 -17.21 16.58 5.68
N GLY A 126 -16.68 17.77 5.37
CA GLY A 126 -15.92 18.57 6.33
C GLY A 126 -14.79 17.74 6.96
N ILE A 127 -14.63 17.80 8.27
CA ILE A 127 -13.62 17.01 9.00
C ILE A 127 -13.79 15.49 8.80
N GLY A 128 -15.01 15.03 8.47
CA GLY A 128 -15.30 13.63 8.15
C GLY A 128 -14.52 13.12 6.94
N PHE A 129 -14.03 14.01 6.07
CA PHE A 129 -13.17 13.66 4.94
C PHE A 129 -11.89 12.93 5.39
N ILE A 130 -11.27 13.40 6.48
CA ILE A 130 -10.04 12.79 7.02
C ILE A 130 -10.33 11.36 7.49
N LEU A 131 -11.46 11.16 8.18
CA LEU A 131 -11.88 9.84 8.67
C LEU A 131 -12.17 8.89 7.50
N VAL A 132 -12.91 9.34 6.48
CA VAL A 132 -13.22 8.52 5.30
C VAL A 132 -11.94 8.17 4.55
N THR A 133 -11.04 9.13 4.31
CA THR A 133 -9.74 8.90 3.66
C THR A 133 -8.93 7.87 4.43
N TYR A 134 -8.85 8.00 5.75
CA TYR A 134 -8.19 7.06 6.63
C TYR A 134 -8.73 5.63 6.46
N LEU A 135 -10.06 5.46 6.57
CA LEU A 135 -10.70 4.16 6.46
C LEU A 135 -10.49 3.52 5.09
N VAL A 136 -10.63 4.30 4.00
CA VAL A 136 -10.46 3.80 2.62
C VAL A 136 -9.02 3.34 2.41
N VAL A 137 -8.02 4.17 2.73
CA VAL A 137 -6.61 3.82 2.52
C VAL A 137 -6.22 2.58 3.33
N LEU A 138 -6.62 2.53 4.61
CA LEU A 138 -6.32 1.39 5.49
C LEU A 138 -7.02 0.11 4.99
N ALA A 139 -8.31 0.19 4.64
CA ALA A 139 -9.08 -0.94 4.17
C ALA A 139 -8.55 -1.47 2.83
N SER A 140 -8.30 -0.58 1.86
CA SER A 140 -7.79 -0.96 0.54
C SER A 140 -6.43 -1.65 0.63
N SER A 141 -5.48 -1.12 1.40
CA SER A 141 -4.16 -1.74 1.53
C SER A 141 -4.24 -3.14 2.17
N ASN A 142 -5.06 -3.30 3.21
CA ASN A 142 -5.22 -4.59 3.87
C ASN A 142 -6.02 -5.59 3.03
N ALA A 143 -6.99 -5.13 2.23
CA ALA A 143 -7.76 -5.96 1.31
C ALA A 143 -6.88 -6.53 0.18
N VAL A 144 -6.02 -5.71 -0.41
CA VAL A 144 -5.06 -6.16 -1.44
C VAL A 144 -4.08 -7.18 -0.83
N ASN A 145 -3.51 -6.89 0.34
CA ASN A 145 -2.61 -7.82 1.03
C ASN A 145 -3.29 -9.15 1.43
N LEU A 146 -4.61 -9.17 1.64
CA LEU A 146 -5.37 -10.40 1.92
C LEU A 146 -5.65 -11.22 0.65
N THR A 147 -5.74 -10.56 -0.51
CA THR A 147 -6.07 -11.19 -1.80
C THR A 147 -4.83 -11.70 -2.54
N ASP A 148 -3.65 -11.14 -2.28
CA ASP A 148 -2.35 -11.56 -2.84
C ASP A 148 -1.84 -12.94 -2.33
N GLY A 149 -2.68 -13.70 -1.62
CA GLY A 149 -2.33 -15.03 -1.10
C GLY A 149 -2.43 -16.17 -2.13
N LEU A 150 -2.88 -15.88 -3.36
CA LEU A 150 -2.97 -16.82 -4.48
C LEU A 150 -2.21 -16.23 -5.68
N ASP A 151 -1.34 -17.03 -6.31
CA ASP A 151 -0.43 -16.54 -7.34
C ASP A 151 -1.14 -15.80 -8.49
N GLY A 152 -0.90 -14.48 -8.61
CA GLY A 152 -1.37 -13.64 -9.71
C GLY A 152 -2.77 -13.04 -9.54
N LEU A 153 -3.34 -13.04 -8.32
CA LEU A 153 -4.66 -12.46 -8.06
C LEU A 153 -4.66 -10.93 -7.81
N ALA A 154 -3.51 -10.34 -7.47
CA ALA A 154 -3.38 -8.94 -7.05
C ALA A 154 -2.23 -8.20 -7.76
#